data_AF-A0A371E4P6-F1
#
_entry.id   AF-A0A371E4P6-F1
#
_cell.length_a   1.000
_cell.length_b   1.000
_cell.length_c   1.000
_cell.angle_alpha   90.00
_cell.angle_beta   90.00
_cell.angle_gamma   90.00
#
_symmetry.space_group_name_H-M   'P 1'
#
loop_
_entity.id
_entity.type
_entity.pdbx_description
1 polymer ?
#
loop_
_entity_poly.entity_id
_entity_poly.type
_entity_poly.pdbx_seq_one_letter_code
_entity_poly.pdbx_strand_id
1 'polypeptide(L)' 'MAGFKNVIDRSILETILNKDTIKGICDSLKKKYQRIACVQWAQRQALQKEYKVLSMTEGESVNDYFAHTLIIVNKL' A
#
# COMPACT_ATOMS: atom_id res chain seq x y z
N MET A 1 -11.17 4.88 -23.58
CA MET A 1 -10.61 3.70 -22.89
C MET A 1 -9.12 3.63 -23.19
N ALA A 2 -8.30 4.27 -22.35
CA ALA A 2 -6.85 4.25 -22.54
C ALA A 2 -6.33 2.89 -22.07
N GLY A 3 -5.80 2.10 -23.01
CA GLY A 3 -5.23 0.80 -22.73
C GLY A 3 -4.11 0.92 -21.69
N PHE A 4 -4.22 0.14 -20.63
CA PHE A 4 -3.11 -0.15 -19.73
C PHE A 4 -2.06 -0.93 -20.53
N LYS A 5 -1.20 -0.19 -21.24
CA LYS A 5 0.06 -0.73 -21.76
C LYS A 5 0.88 -1.03 -20.51
N ASN A 6 0.91 -2.29 -20.10
CA ASN A 6 1.80 -2.79 -19.05
C ASN A 6 3.24 -2.64 -19.54
N VAL A 7 3.80 -1.43 -19.38
CA VAL A 7 5.21 -1.17 -19.64
C VAL A 7 5.96 -1.87 -18.52
N ILE A 8 6.42 -3.09 -18.78
CA ILE A 8 7.39 -3.73 -17.90
C ILE A 8 8.61 -2.80 -17.90
N ASP A 9 8.91 -2.28 -16.72
CA ASP A 9 10.02 -1.35 -16.54
C ASP A 9 11.31 -1.97 -17.09
N ARG A 10 12.06 -1.21 -17.91
CA ARG A 10 13.27 -1.69 -18.58
C ARG A 10 14.27 -2.30 -17.59
N SER A 11 14.32 -1.77 -16.37
CA SER A 11 15.20 -2.29 -15.33
C SER A 11 14.76 -3.64 -14.76
N ILE A 12 13.46 -3.98 -14.81
CA ILE A 12 12.96 -5.32 -14.46
C ILE A 12 13.48 -6.31 -15.50
N LEU A 13 13.40 -5.96 -16.78
CA LEU A 13 13.89 -6.79 -17.88
C LEU A 13 15.40 -7.02 -17.79
N GLU A 14 16.19 -5.98 -17.52
CA GLU A 14 17.64 -6.08 -17.29
C GLU A 14 17.98 -6.94 -16.06
N THR A 15 17.18 -6.86 -15.00
CA THR A 15 17.37 -7.68 -13.79
C THR A 15 17.07 -9.16 -14.04
N ILE A 16 16.09 -9.45 -14.91
CA ILE A 16 15.76 -10.81 -15.37
C ILE A 16 16.88 -11.36 -16.26
N LEU A 17 17.40 -10.55 -17.18
CA LEU A 17 18.50 -10.94 -18.09
C LEU A 17 19.84 -11.17 -17.35
N ASN A 18 20.10 -10.43 -16.28
CA ASN A 18 21.36 -10.51 -15.53
C ASN A 18 21.41 -11.62 -14.46
N LYS A 19 20.34 -12.41 -14.27
CA LYS A 19 20.30 -13.45 -13.22
C LYS A 19 19.82 -14.79 -13.75
N ASP A 20 20.67 -15.81 -13.65
CA ASP A 20 20.40 -17.15 -14.18
C ASP A 20 19.39 -17.97 -13.34
N THR A 21 19.06 -17.54 -12.12
CA THR A 21 18.15 -18.27 -11.23
C THR A 21 16.90 -17.46 -10.88
N ILE A 22 15.73 -18.08 -11.04
CA ILE A 22 14.40 -17.52 -10.69
C ILE A 22 14.39 -16.93 -9.27
N LYS A 23 15.05 -17.61 -8.32
CA LYS A 23 15.21 -17.15 -6.93
C LYS A 23 15.92 -15.80 -6.85
N GLY A 24 17.03 -15.64 -7.58
CA GLY A 24 17.80 -14.40 -7.62
C GLY A 24 17.01 -13.23 -8.22
N ILE A 25 16.22 -13.49 -9.26
CA ILE A 25 15.32 -12.49 -9.88
C ILE A 25 14.27 -12.04 -8.85
N CYS A 26 13.60 -12.99 -8.20
CA CYS A 26 12.58 -12.71 -7.18
C CYS A 26 13.15 -11.88 -6.02
N ASP A 27 14.34 -12.25 -5.52
CA ASP A 27 15.01 -11.53 -4.43
C ASP A 27 15.44 -10.11 -4.84
N SER A 28 15.83 -9.92 -6.10
CA SER A 28 16.17 -8.60 -6.64
C SER A 28 14.95 -7.68 -6.73
N LEU A 29 13.84 -8.23 -7.23
CA LEU A 29 12.57 -7.50 -7.32
C LEU A 29 12.07 -7.14 -5.92
N LYS A 30 12.09 -8.09 -4.98
CA LYS A 30 11.75 -7.81 -3.58
C LYS A 30 12.59 -6.67 -3.03
N LYS A 31 13.92 -6.71 -3.17
CA LYS A 31 14.82 -5.65 -2.68
C LYS A 31 14.53 -4.28 -3.32
N LYS A 32 14.27 -4.25 -4.63
CA LYS A 32 13.99 -3.00 -5.36
C LYS A 32 12.68 -2.36 -4.92
N TYR A 33 11.64 -3.17 -4.71
CA TYR A 33 10.31 -2.69 -4.33
C TYR A 33 10.08 -2.69 -2.81
N GLN A 34 11.05 -3.15 -2.01
CA GLN A 34 10.93 -3.25 -0.55
C GLN A 34 10.60 -1.91 0.09
N ARG A 35 11.23 -0.81 -0.34
CA ARG A 35 10.94 0.53 0.20
C ARG A 35 9.49 0.96 -0.06
N ILE A 36 8.99 0.75 -1.28
CA ILE A 36 7.60 1.08 -1.64
C ILE A 36 6.63 0.19 -0.84
N ALA A 37 6.91 -1.10 -0.77
CA ALA A 37 6.10 -2.05 0.00
C ALA A 37 6.09 -1.73 1.50
N CYS A 38 7.24 -1.34 2.09
CA CYS A 38 7.32 -0.93 3.48
C CYS A 38 6.56 0.36 3.76
N VAL A 39 6.60 1.35 2.85
CA VAL A 39 5.81 2.60 3.00
C VAL A 39 4.32 2.31 2.93
N GLN A 40 3.88 1.54 1.93
CA GLN A 40 2.47 1.12 1.82
C GLN A 40 2.02 0.30 3.03
N TRP A 41 2.89 -0.56 3.55
CA TRP A 41 2.61 -1.34 4.75
C TRP A 41 2.51 -0.43 5.99
N ALA A 42 3.43 0.52 6.17
CA ALA A 42 3.38 1.49 7.26
C ALA A 42 2.12 2.36 7.21
N GLN A 43 1.73 2.84 6.02
CA GLN A 43 0.47 3.59 5.82
C GLN A 43 -0.75 2.75 6.19
N ARG A 44 -0.81 1.49 5.74
CA ARG A 44 -1.90 0.56 6.12
C ARG A 44 -1.91 0.27 7.61
N GLN A 45 -0.75 0.08 8.24
CA GLN A 45 -0.64 -0.16 9.67
C GLN A 45 -1.07 1.07 10.49
N ALA A 46 -0.77 2.29 10.04
CA ALA A 46 -1.27 3.51 10.68
C ALA A 46 -2.80 3.56 10.66
N LEU A 47 -3.42 3.29 9.50
CA LEU A 47 -4.88 3.23 9.37
C LEU A 47 -5.51 2.14 10.24
N GLN A 48 -4.92 0.95 10.30
CA GLN A 48 -5.41 -0.12 11.17
C GLN A 48 -5.36 0.26 12.65
N LYS A 49 -4.33 1.03 13.06
CA LYS A 49 -4.24 1.56 14.43
C LYS A 49 -5.28 2.64 14.69
N GLU A 50 -5.46 3.59 13.77
CA GLU A 50 -6.49 4.64 13.88
C GLU A 50 -7.89 4.03 13.96
N TYR A 51 -8.20 3.02 13.12
CA TYR A 51 -9.48 2.31 13.16
C TYR A 51 -9.68 1.49 14.44
N LYS A 52 -8.63 0.86 14.97
CA LYS A 52 -8.73 0.06 16.20
C LYS A 52 -9.04 0.90 17.44
N VAL A 53 -8.65 2.18 17.42
CA VAL A 53 -8.92 3.17 18.48
C VAL A 53 -10.23 3.92 18.23
N LEU A 54 -10.86 3.73 17.07
CA LEU A 54 -12.09 4.40 16.67
C LEU A 54 -13.32 3.79 17.37
N SER A 55 -13.56 4.21 18.61
CA SER A 55 -14.79 3.90 19.34
C SER A 55 -15.71 5.11 19.40
N MET A 56 -17.03 4.91 19.27
CA MET A 56 -18.01 5.97 19.55
C MET A 56 -17.85 6.46 20.99
N THR A 57 -17.81 7.78 21.16
CA THR A 57 -17.79 8.39 22.48
C THR A 57 -19.20 8.54 23.04
N GLU A 58 -19.34 8.51 24.36
CA GLU A 58 -20.64 8.58 25.04
C GLU A 58 -21.25 9.97 24.82
N GLY A 59 -22.38 10.03 24.11
CA GLY A 59 -23.04 11.28 23.70
C GLY A 59 -22.74 11.76 22.27
N GLU A 60 -21.89 11.05 21.51
CA GLU A 60 -21.65 11.34 20.10
C GLU A 60 -22.83 10.89 19.23
N SER A 61 -23.26 11.75 18.31
CA SER A 61 -24.31 11.38 17.36
C SER A 61 -23.74 10.40 16.33
N VAL A 62 -24.58 9.47 15.86
CA VAL A 62 -24.19 8.49 14.82
C VAL A 62 -23.64 9.18 13.58
N ASN A 63 -24.18 10.35 13.23
CA ASN A 63 -23.75 11.12 12.07
C ASN A 63 -22.36 11.71 12.24
N ASP A 64 -22.02 12.21 13.43
CA ASP A 64 -20.70 12.78 13.72
C ASP A 64 -19.62 11.69 13.74
N TYR A 65 -19.92 10.54 14.33
CA TYR A 65 -19.04 9.36 14.28
C TYR A 65 -18.80 8.90 12.83
N PHE A 66 -19.85 8.88 12.01
CA PHE A 66 -19.75 8.51 10.61
C PHE A 66 -18.90 9.51 9.81
N ALA A 67 -19.07 10.81 10.06
CA ALA A 67 -18.25 11.87 9.47
C ALA A 67 -16.77 11.73 9.87
N HIS A 68 -16.48 11.42 11.13
CA HIS A 68 -15.12 11.24 11.63
C HIS A 68 -14.45 10.00 11.00
N THR A 69 -15.20 8.91 10.85
CA THR A 69 -14.77 7.70 10.14
C THR A 69 -14.45 8.01 8.67
N LEU A 70 -15.33 8.76 7.99
CA LEU A 70 -15.14 9.17 6.60
C LEU A 70 -13.88 10.03 6.43
N ILE A 71 -13.60 10.95 7.35
CA ILE A 71 -12.38 11.78 7.31
C ILE A 71 -11.13 10.90 7.40
N ILE A 72 -11.12 9.88 8.26
CA ILE A 72 -9.96 8.97 8.41
C ILE A 72 -9.75 8.12 7.17
N VAL A 73 -10.83 7.57 6.60
CA VAL A 73 -10.78 6.76 5.38
C VAL A 73 -10.34 7.60 4.17
N ASN A 74 -10.69 8.90 4.13
CA ASN A 74 -10.41 9.79 3.01
C ASN A 74 -9.03 10.47 3.08
N LYS A 75 -8.19 10.18 4.09
CA LYS A 75 -6.77 10.59 4.14
C LYS A 75 -5.85 9.77 3.20
N LEU A 76 -6.44 9.04 2.25
CA LEU A 76 -5.75 8.24 1.24
C LEU A 76 -4.98 9.09 0.22
#